data_AF-A0A0N0VLB1-F1
#
_entry.id   AF-A0A0N0VLB1-F1
#
_cell.length_a   1.000
_cell.length_b   1.000
_cell.length_c   1.000
_cell.angle_alpha   90.00
_cell.angle_beta   90.00
_cell.angle_gamma   90.00
#
_symmetry.space_group_name_H-M   'P 1'
#
loop_
_entity.id
_entity.type
_entity.pdbx_description
1 polymer ?
#
loop_
_entity_poly.entity_id
_entity_poly.type
_entity_poly.pdbx_seq_one_letter_code
_entity_poly.pdbx_strand_id
1 'polypeptide(L)' 'MVSAFESASGQKVPYEITARRLGDIASCYADASKAEALINWKASKTLEDMCIDTWRWQSQNPNGYRT' A
#
# COMPACT_ATOMS: atom_id res chain seq x y z
N MET A 1 -2.63 -4.62 4.72
CA MET A 1 -2.32 -4.64 3.28
C MET A 1 -3.19 -5.63 2.51
N VAL A 2 -2.98 -6.96 2.61
CA VAL A 2 -3.74 -7.95 1.80
C VAL A 2 -5.26 -7.78 1.93
N SER A 3 -5.79 -7.78 3.15
CA SER A 3 -7.24 -7.61 3.38
C SER A 3 -7.79 -6.28 2.84
N ALA A 4 -7.09 -5.16 3.05
CA ALA A 4 -7.51 -3.86 2.51
C ALA A 4 -7.54 -3.88 0.97
N PHE A 5 -6.58 -4.58 0.35
CA PHE A 5 -6.52 -4.74 -1.10
C PHE A 5 -7.62 -5.69 -1.63
N GLU A 6 -7.97 -6.75 -0.91
CA GLU A 6 -9.14 -7.58 -1.23
C GLU A 6 -10.42 -6.73 -1.22
N SER A 7 -10.60 -5.89 -0.19
CA SER A 7 -11.75 -4.98 -0.12
C SER A 7 -11.78 -3.98 -1.28
N ALA A 8 -10.63 -3.40 -1.65
CA ALA A 8 -10.54 -2.44 -2.74
C ALA A 8 -10.75 -3.07 -4.13
N SER A 9 -10.26 -4.30 -4.33
CA SER A 9 -10.35 -4.99 -5.62
C SER A 9 -11.63 -5.79 -5.83
N GLY A 10 -12.31 -6.16 -4.74
CA GLY A 10 -13.39 -7.14 -4.75
C GLY A 10 -12.93 -8.56 -5.10
N GLN A 11 -11.61 -8.80 -5.14
CA GLN A 11 -11.01 -10.07 -5.49
C GLN A 11 -10.38 -10.72 -4.27
N LYS A 12 -10.34 -12.06 -4.27
CA LYS A 12 -9.57 -12.80 -3.28
C LYS A 12 -8.09 -12.84 -3.65
N VAL A 13 -7.23 -12.61 -2.67
CA VAL A 13 -5.79 -12.59 -2.81
C VAL A 13 -5.21 -13.72 -1.96
N PRO A 14 -5.10 -14.94 -2.50
CA PRO A 14 -4.51 -16.06 -1.78
C PRO A 14 -3.04 -15.80 -1.48
N TYR A 15 -2.60 -16.18 -0.28
CA TYR A 15 -1.20 -16.10 0.13
C TYR A 15 -0.82 -17.31 0.99
N GLU A 16 0.47 -17.60 1.04
CA GLU A 16 1.06 -18.60 1.91
C GLU A 16 2.18 -17.97 2.74
N ILE A 17 2.41 -18.52 3.94
CA ILE A 17 3.50 -18.08 4.81
C ILE A 17 4.73 -18.91 4.46
N THR A 18 5.80 -18.25 4.05
CA THR A 18 7.07 -18.89 3.67
C THR A 18 8.21 -18.41 4.56
N ALA A 19 9.44 -18.82 4.24
CA ALA A 19 10.62 -18.42 4.99
C ALA A 19 10.80 -16.89 4.99
N ARG A 20 11.40 -16.36 6.06
CA ARG A 20 11.75 -14.93 6.13
C ARG A 20 12.69 -14.56 4.99
N ARG A 21 12.42 -13.44 4.33
CA ARG A 21 13.34 -12.86 3.35
C ARG A 21 14.56 -12.29 4.06
N LEU A 22 15.75 -12.66 3.59
CA LEU A 22 17.02 -12.19 4.18
C LEU A 22 17.10 -10.66 4.10
N GLY A 23 17.46 -10.03 5.22
CA GLY A 23 17.59 -8.58 5.35
C GLY A 23 16.33 -7.83 5.78
N ASP A 24 15.16 -8.48 5.84
CA ASP A 24 13.95 -7.84 6.35
C ASP A 24 13.99 -7.63 7.87
N ILE A 25 13.67 -6.42 8.30
CA ILE A 25 13.42 -6.08 9.70
C ILE A 25 11.95 -6.32 10.07
N ALA A 26 11.65 -6.47 11.35
CA ALA A 26 10.31 -6.83 11.81
C ALA A 26 9.25 -5.74 11.58
N SER A 27 9.59 -4.47 11.82
CA SER A 27 8.68 -3.34 11.66
C SER A 27 9.45 -2.06 11.35
N CYS A 28 8.81 -1.17 10.57
CA CYS A 28 9.36 0.13 10.20
C CYS A 28 8.21 1.10 9.94
N TYR A 29 8.20 2.23 10.66
CA TYR A 29 7.22 3.30 10.52
C TYR A 29 7.84 4.62 10.99
N ALA A 30 7.27 5.74 10.55
CA ALA A 30 7.78 7.08 10.87
C ALA A 30 6.95 7.75 11.97
N ASP A 31 7.62 8.49 12.86
CA ASP A 31 7.00 9.62 13.56
C ASP A 31 7.04 10.83 12.63
N ALA A 32 5.87 11.24 12.14
CA ALA A 32 5.71 12.36 11.21
C ALA A 32 5.51 13.72 11.90
N SER A 33 5.52 13.78 13.23
CA SER A 33 5.22 15.00 14.00
C SER A 33 6.11 16.19 13.64
N LYS A 34 7.40 15.95 13.34
CA LYS A 34 8.32 17.01 12.94
C LYS A 34 7.95 17.64 11.59
N ALA A 35 7.47 16.85 10.63
CA ALA A 35 7.03 17.37 9.34
C ALA A 35 5.75 18.20 9.50
N GLU A 36 4.81 17.72 10.31
CA GLU A 36 3.59 18.48 10.65
C GLU A 36 3.93 19.81 11.32
N ALA A 37 4.83 19.82 12.31
CA ALA A 37 5.20 21.03 13.03
C ALA A 37 6.02 22.05 12.19
N LEU A 38 6.96 21.57 11.39
CA LEU A 38 7.93 22.46 10.70
C LEU A 38 7.42 22.99 9.37
N ILE A 39 6.72 22.15 8.60
CA ILE A 39 6.30 22.48 7.24
C ILE A 39 4.78 22.37 7.05
N ASN A 40 4.02 22.18 8.14
CA ASN A 40 2.56 22.06 8.12
C ASN A 40 2.06 21.00 7.12
N TRP A 41 2.84 19.92 6.97
CA TRP A 41 2.52 18.83 6.06
C TRP A 41 2.05 17.60 6.83
N LYS A 42 0.98 16.98 6.34
CA LYS A 42 0.43 15.73 6.87
C LYS A 42 -0.10 14.87 5.73
N ALA A 43 0.12 13.55 5.81
CA ALA A 43 -0.51 12.62 4.89
C ALA A 43 -2.04 12.66 5.07
N SER A 44 -2.76 12.95 3.99
CA SER A 44 -4.22 13.11 4.01
C SER A 44 -4.99 11.90 3.48
N LYS A 45 -4.30 10.95 2.86
CA LYS A 45 -4.88 9.73 2.27
C LYS A 45 -4.73 8.56 3.22
N THR A 46 -5.77 7.74 3.28
CA THR A 46 -5.78 6.53 4.12
C THR A 46 -5.19 5.33 3.38
N LEU A 47 -5.05 4.22 4.10
CA LEU A 47 -4.62 2.96 3.48
C LEU A 47 -5.62 2.45 2.44
N GLU A 48 -6.91 2.67 2.69
CA GLU A 48 -8.00 2.30 1.79
C GLU A 48 -7.93 3.10 0.49
N ASP A 49 -7.72 4.44 0.58
CA ASP A 49 -7.52 5.30 -0.58
C ASP A 49 -6.36 4.79 -1.46
N MET A 50 -5.22 4.47 -0.83
CA MET A 50 -4.05 3.94 -1.52
C MET A 50 -4.38 2.63 -2.26
N CYS A 51 -5.10 1.72 -1.62
CA CYS A 51 -5.47 0.43 -2.21
C CYS A 51 -6.46 0.60 -3.37
N ILE A 52 -7.45 1.49 -3.25
CA ILE A 52 -8.44 1.81 -4.30
C ILE A 52 -7.75 2.40 -5.52
N ASP A 53 -6.89 3.40 -5.34
CA ASP A 53 -6.21 4.05 -6.47
C ASP A 53 -5.22 3.09 -7.15
N THR A 54 -4.53 2.24 -6.36
CA THR A 54 -3.66 1.19 -6.90
C THR A 54 -4.44 0.18 -7.74
N TRP A 55 -5.58 -0.30 -7.24
CA TRP A 55 -6.41 -1.25 -7.99
C TRP A 55 -7.02 -0.60 -9.25
N ARG A 56 -7.46 0.66 -9.17
CA ARG A 56 -7.94 1.41 -10.34
C ARG A 56 -6.87 1.44 -11.43
N TRP A 57 -5.63 1.78 -11.07
CA TRP A 57 -4.52 1.76 -12.02
C TRP A 57 -4.29 0.36 -12.60
N GLN A 58 -4.13 -0.65 -11.74
CA GLN A 58 -3.80 -2.02 -12.17
C GLN A 58 -4.89 -2.67 -13.03
N SER A 59 -6.15 -2.43 -12.71
CA SER A 59 -7.30 -2.97 -13.47
C SER A 59 -7.47 -2.32 -14.84
N GLN A 60 -7.13 -1.03 -14.96
CA GLN A 60 -7.20 -0.30 -16.24
C GLN A 60 -5.92 -0.50 -17.08
N ASN A 61 -4.81 -0.85 -16.46
CA ASN A 61 -3.51 -1.00 -17.10
C ASN A 61 -2.90 -2.37 -16.76
N PRO A 62 -3.51 -3.49 -17.21
CA PRO A 62 -3.07 -4.83 -16.83
C PRO A 62 -1.61 -5.12 -17.23
N ASN A 63 -1.13 -4.52 -18.32
CA ASN A 63 0.25 -4.63 -18.80
C ASN A 63 1.10 -3.38 -18.49
N GLY A 64 0.64 -2.53 -17.58
CA GLY A 64 1.25 -1.22 -17.30
C GLY A 64 1.19 -0.29 -18.50
N TYR A 65 2.25 0.48 -18.73
CA TYR A 65 2.34 1.43 -19.86
C TYR A 65 2.60 0.78 -21.23
N ARG A 66 2.76 -0.55 -21.28
CA ARG A 66 3.00 -1.26 -22.54
C ARG A 66 1.66 -1.68 -23.14
N THR A 67 1.46 -1.32 -24.41
CA THR A 67 0.38 -1.82 -25.28
C THR A 67 0.62 -3.26 -25.67
#